data_AF-A0A929A0T7-F1
#
_entry.id   AF-A0A929A0T7-F1
#
_cell.length_a   1.000
_cell.length_b   1.000
_cell.length_c   1.000
_cell.angle_alpha   90.00
_cell.angle_beta   90.00
_cell.angle_gamma   90.00
#
_symmetry.space_group_name_H-M   'P 1'
#
loop_
_entity.id
_entity.type
_entity.pdbx_description
1 polymer ?
#
loop_
_entity_poly.entity_id
_entity_poly.type
_entity_poly.pdbx_seq_one_letter_code
_entity_poly.pdbx_strand_id
1 'polypeptide(L)' 'ANLTRQDGEEFLALAPQVPIKTEVQVFPLKQTNEALTALREGKIQGAAVLAM' A
#
# COMPACT_ATOMS: atom_id res chain seq x y z
N ALA A 1 -2.40 -13.42 -9.16
CA ALA A 1 -1.32 -13.99 -8.33
C ALA A 1 -1.97 -14.92 -7.30
N ASN A 2 -1.50 -16.16 -7.20
CA ASN A 2 -2.06 -17.19 -6.32
C ASN A 2 -1.12 -17.37 -5.11
N LEU A 3 -0.98 -16.34 -4.29
CA LEU A 3 -0.11 -16.37 -3.10
C LEU A 3 -0.91 -16.77 -1.86
N THR A 4 -0.26 -17.50 -0.97
CA THR A 4 -0.80 -17.91 0.34
C THR A 4 -0.50 -16.86 1.41
N ARG A 5 -1.12 -17.02 2.59
CA ARG A 5 -0.77 -16.21 3.77
C ARG A 5 0.70 -16.40 4.16
N GLN A 6 1.20 -17.64 4.09
CA GLN A 6 2.56 -17.98 4.46
C GLN A 6 3.58 -17.24 3.57
N ASP A 7 3.34 -17.17 2.25
CA ASP A 7 4.22 -16.44 1.32
C ASP A 7 4.34 -14.96 1.71
N GLY A 8 3.24 -14.34 2.18
CA GLY A 8 3.23 -12.96 2.65
C GLY A 8 4.01 -12.76 3.94
N GLU A 9 3.89 -13.68 4.89
CA GLU A 9 4.63 -13.63 6.17
C GLU A 9 6.14 -13.79 5.93
N GLU A 10 6.54 -14.75 5.11
CA GLU A 10 7.94 -14.98 4.74
C GLU A 10 8.54 -13.75 4.01
N PHE A 11 7.78 -13.15 3.08
CA PHE A 11 8.20 -11.93 2.39
C PHE A 11 8.37 -10.75 3.36
N LEU A 12 7.42 -10.52 4.26
CA LEU A 12 7.49 -9.40 5.22
C LEU A 12 8.61 -9.56 6.25
N ALA A 13 9.02 -10.79 6.58
CA ALA A 13 10.21 -11.05 7.40
C ALA A 13 11.53 -10.72 6.67
N LEU A 14 11.56 -10.87 5.34
CA LEU A 14 12.72 -10.55 4.50
C LEU A 14 12.80 -9.07 4.12
N ALA A 15 11.65 -8.41 3.95
CA ALA A 15 11.55 -7.04 3.45
C ALA A 15 12.35 -5.96 4.23
N PRO A 16 12.62 -6.08 5.54
CA PRO A 16 13.51 -5.15 6.25
C PRO A 16 15.00 -5.42 6.01
N GLN A 17 15.37 -6.65 5.66
CA GLN A 17 16.77 -7.08 5.47
C GLN A 17 17.35 -6.56 4.15
N VAL A 18 16.49 -6.42 3.13
CA VAL A 18 16.79 -5.69 1.89
C VAL A 18 15.98 -4.40 1.98
N PRO A 19 16.57 -3.20 2.16
CA PRO A 19 15.81 -2.01 2.54
C PRO A 19 14.91 -1.51 1.39
N ILE A 20 13.74 -2.15 1.23
CA ILE A 20 12.72 -1.78 0.26
C ILE A 20 12.13 -0.45 0.69
N LYS A 21 12.19 0.55 -0.20
CA LYS A 21 11.53 1.85 -0.01
C LYS A 21 10.22 1.85 -0.78
N THR A 22 9.11 1.91 -0.06
CA THR A 22 7.78 2.04 -0.65
C THR A 22 7.43 3.50 -0.86
N GLU A 23 6.85 3.82 -2.01
CA GLU A 23 6.16 5.10 -2.21
C GLU A 23 4.70 4.94 -1.80
N VAL A 24 4.25 5.83 -0.90
CA VAL A 24 2.87 5.83 -0.40
C VAL A 24 2.32 7.24 -0.39
N GLN A 25 1.04 7.37 -0.73
CA GLN A 25 0.27 8.57 -0.54
C GLN A 25 -0.76 8.33 0.58
N VAL A 26 -0.60 9.06 1.68
CA VAL A 26 -1.44 8.88 2.87
C VAL A 26 -2.67 9.78 2.76
N PHE A 27 -3.84 9.18 3.00
CA PHE A 27 -5.12 9.87 3.11
C PHE A 27 -5.68 9.64 4.53
N PRO A 28 -6.17 10.68 5.21
CA PRO A 28 -6.98 10.50 6.42
C PRO A 28 -8.16 9.55 6.14
N LEU A 29 -8.53 8.72 7.10
CA LEU A 29 -9.64 7.77 6.96
C LEU A 29 -10.95 8.47 6.54
N LYS A 30 -11.18 9.68 7.07
CA LYS A 30 -12.33 10.53 6.69
C LYS A 30 -12.35 10.95 5.22
N GLN A 31 -11.23 10.87 4.51
CA GLN A 31 -11.05 11.21 3.09
C GLN A 31 -10.95 9.96 2.19
N THR A 32 -11.59 8.86 2.58
CA THR A 32 -11.57 7.61 1.81
C THR A 32 -12.10 7.80 0.38
N ASN A 33 -13.13 8.63 0.19
CA ASN A 33 -13.72 8.86 -1.13
C ASN A 33 -12.74 9.60 -2.07
N GLU A 34 -11.97 10.53 -1.54
CA GLU A 34 -10.91 11.23 -2.26
C GLU A 34 -9.78 10.27 -2.65
N ALA A 35 -9.37 9.39 -1.75
CA ALA A 35 -8.38 8.34 -2.04
C ALA A 35 -8.84 7.41 -3.17
N LEU A 36 -10.11 6.98 -3.13
CA LEU A 36 -10.71 6.12 -4.17
C LEU A 36 -10.82 6.83 -5.52
N THR A 37 -11.17 8.12 -5.51
CA THR A 37 -11.23 8.94 -6.73
C THR A 37 -9.84 9.08 -7.35
N ALA A 38 -8.84 9.46 -6.55
CA ALA A 38 -7.45 9.58 -7.01
C ALA A 38 -6.92 8.26 -7.58
N LEU A 39 -7.24 7.11 -6.95
CA LEU A 39 -6.89 5.79 -7.45
C LEU A 39 -7.54 5.50 -8.81
N ARG A 40 -8.85 5.76 -8.96
CA ARG A 40 -9.60 5.53 -10.21
C ARG A 40 -9.08 6.39 -11.37
N GLU A 41 -8.69 7.62 -11.07
CA GLU A 41 -8.15 8.56 -12.04
C GLU A 41 -6.67 8.33 -12.37
N GLY A 42 -6.02 7.34 -11.73
CA GLY A 42 -4.60 7.04 -11.95
C GLY A 42 -3.65 8.10 -11.38
N LYS A 43 -4.09 8.86 -10.37
CA LYS A 43 -3.32 9.97 -9.77
C LYS A 43 -2.40 9.54 -8.64
N ILE A 44 -2.35 8.25 -8.30
CA ILE A 44 -1.51 7.70 -7.23
C ILE A 44 -0.21 7.17 -7.82
N GLN A 45 0.92 7.62 -7.30
CA GLN A 45 2.22 6.96 -7.47
C GLN A 45 2.46 6.07 -6.25
N GLY A 46 2.74 4.78 -6.48
CA GLY A 46 2.84 3.80 -5.40
C GLY A 46 1.47 3.38 -4.87
N ALA A 47 1.30 3.38 -3.55
CA ALA A 47 0.07 2.93 -2.89
C ALA A 47 -0.68 4.05 -2.17
N ALA A 48 -2.01 4.06 -2.26
CA ALA A 48 -2.86 4.89 -1.40
C ALA A 48 -3.06 4.19 -0.05
N VAL A 49 -2.75 4.88 1.05
CA VAL A 49 -2.83 4.34 2.43
C VAL A 49 -3.80 5.17 3.25
N LEU A 50 -4.80 4.53 3.86
CA LEU A 50 -5.69 5.18 4.82
C LEU A 50 -5.06 5.16 6.22
N ALA A 51 -5.01 6.31 6.88
CA ALA A 51 -4.51 6.46 8.24
C ALA A 51 -5.57 7.13 9.15
N MET A 52 -5.60 6.76 10.43
CA MET A 52 -6.50 7.34 11.44
C MET A 52 -6.17 8.79 11.76
#